data_AF-Q851G6-F1
#
_entry.id   AF-Q851G6-F1
#
_cell.length_a   1.000
_cell.length_b   1.000
_cell.length_c   1.000
_cell.angle_alpha   90.00
_cell.angle_beta   90.00
_cell.angle_gamma   90.00
#
_symmetry.space_group_name_H-M   'P 1'
#
loop_
_entity.id
_entity.type
_entity.pdbx_description
1 polymer ?
#
loop_
_entity_poly.entity_id
_entity_poly.type
_entity_poly.pdbx_seq_one_letter_code
_entity_poly.pdbx_strand_id
1 'polypeptide(L)'
;MSTSTNPTAASSAEYAEHLSNLVAVPSLLHDQQYFLGPIGNLDPTEFIIAETNRIPFRSANPNTSHWKNTFKSWPSLEKSWPVWYKRISASKQALALTVANSAKDEPLMATATYFWSNTLNAFLFNQGPMTPTLLDIIMLTGLDVTSSANPMNLNTKNTFEFKTKSIGGWSGYITAYMGKGPVTPREHVAFLLMWLEKFLFCGSSCGPTTNWQFLAEALVTKKQFPLGKILLGYLYQILNNASAKIIIGSVVGTGGPWWLLQSWLNLVVMKVVNRPSVTEAEFPRLEPIVEDDGEERTHRRCMSYGEYVSTPADAGTKLSAELLKDWFFSFYDGFQKDARVWFFYADSMDFELPADFRFEDINHEKFQQSREIFTTAISPCILPVGIHQGRNIQVSYEFYHPMSSARQLEMGQLEMGEISKSL
;
A
#
# COMPACT_ATOMS: atom_id res chain seq x y z
N MET A 1 21.42 -8.86 32.46
CA MET A 1 22.27 -7.67 32.63
C MET A 1 23.44 -7.84 31.69
N SER A 2 23.36 -7.18 30.54
CA SER A 2 24.43 -7.16 29.54
C SER A 2 24.77 -5.69 29.36
N THR A 3 26.01 -5.38 29.68
CA THR A 3 26.56 -4.05 29.90
C THR A 3 26.49 -3.18 28.65
N SER A 4 26.01 -1.94 28.85
CA SER A 4 26.22 -0.79 27.98
C SER A 4 27.72 -0.65 27.67
N THR A 5 28.08 -0.76 26.40
CA THR A 5 29.36 -0.30 25.89
C THR A 5 29.15 1.10 25.33
N ASN A 6 29.59 2.11 26.09
CA ASN A 6 29.74 3.47 25.59
C ASN A 6 30.64 3.48 24.33
N PRO A 7 30.33 4.29 23.30
CA PRO A 7 31.12 4.37 22.08
C PRO A 7 32.32 5.27 22.34
N THR A 8 33.49 4.71 22.66
CA THR A 8 34.70 5.51 22.91
C THR A 8 35.98 4.95 22.29
N ALA A 9 35.91 4.09 21.26
CA ALA A 9 37.12 3.54 20.64
C ALA A 9 37.12 3.39 19.10
N ALA A 10 36.06 3.76 18.37
CA ALA A 10 36.09 3.80 16.90
C ALA A 10 36.62 5.15 16.41
N SER A 11 37.45 5.17 15.37
CA SER A 11 37.86 6.44 14.75
C SER A 11 36.63 7.16 14.16
N SER A 12 36.62 8.49 14.14
CA SER A 12 35.49 9.26 13.59
C SER A 12 35.19 8.91 12.13
N ALA A 13 36.19 8.43 11.39
CA ALA A 13 36.06 7.94 10.02
C ALA A 13 35.36 6.58 9.94
N GLU A 14 35.74 5.59 10.76
CA GLU A 14 35.05 4.28 10.82
C GLU A 14 33.62 4.42 11.34
N TYR A 15 33.39 5.34 12.27
CA TYR A 15 32.04 5.64 12.76
C TYR A 15 31.19 6.32 11.67
N ALA A 16 31.74 7.29 10.93
CA ALA A 16 31.04 7.91 9.80
C ALA A 16 30.74 6.93 8.65
N GLU A 17 31.65 5.99 8.36
CA GLU A 17 31.46 4.92 7.37
C GLU A 17 30.45 3.86 7.84
N HIS A 18 30.41 3.58 9.15
CA HIS A 18 29.38 2.72 9.73
C HIS A 18 28.00 3.39 9.63
N LEU A 19 27.90 4.67 9.99
CA LEU A 19 26.66 5.45 9.93
C LEU A 19 26.17 5.69 8.49
N SER A 20 27.08 5.79 7.50
CA SER A 20 26.71 5.97 6.09
C SER A 20 25.98 4.78 5.49
N ASN A 21 25.85 3.66 6.21
CA ASN A 21 25.09 2.49 5.78
C ASN A 21 23.80 2.29 6.61
N LEU A 22 23.55 3.15 7.60
CA LEU A 22 22.40 3.06 8.50
C LEU A 22 21.25 3.94 8.02
N VAL A 23 20.10 3.30 7.78
CA VAL A 23 18.84 3.94 7.39
C VAL A 23 18.36 4.96 8.43
N ALA A 24 18.54 4.63 9.71
CA ALA A 24 18.30 5.53 10.84
C ALA A 24 19.58 5.64 11.65
N VAL A 25 20.18 6.83 11.63
CA VAL A 25 21.37 7.22 12.38
C VAL A 25 20.93 7.75 13.74
N PRO A 26 21.16 7.05 14.86
CA PRO A 26 20.79 7.57 16.17
C PRO A 26 21.55 8.86 16.49
N SER A 27 20.87 9.81 17.12
CA SER A 27 21.48 11.06 17.56
C SER A 27 22.53 10.82 18.62
N LEU A 28 23.71 11.40 18.42
CA LEU A 28 24.79 11.36 19.40
C LEU A 28 24.49 12.20 20.65
N LEU A 29 23.55 13.14 20.57
CA LEU A 29 23.26 14.12 21.62
C LEU A 29 21.99 13.80 22.41
N HIS A 30 21.06 13.04 21.83
CA HIS A 30 19.78 12.73 22.46
C HIS A 30 19.44 11.26 22.28
N ASP A 31 19.35 10.54 23.40
CA ASP A 31 18.80 9.19 23.42
C ASP A 31 17.39 9.24 22.81
N GLN A 32 17.13 8.36 21.83
CA GLN A 32 15.84 8.22 21.11
C GLN A 32 15.54 9.22 19.99
N GLN A 33 16.45 10.13 19.62
CA GLN A 33 16.35 10.86 18.35
C GLN A 33 17.09 10.10 17.25
N TYR A 34 16.56 10.12 16.03
CA TYR A 34 17.18 9.50 14.86
C TYR A 34 17.32 10.54 13.74
N PHE A 35 18.36 10.44 12.94
CA PHE A 35 18.54 11.12 11.66
C PHE A 35 18.36 10.06 10.57
N LEU A 36 17.91 10.43 9.39
CA LEU A 36 17.86 9.47 8.28
C LEU A 36 19.24 9.43 7.60
N GLY A 37 19.75 8.23 7.36
CA GLY A 37 21.07 8.05 6.75
C GLY A 37 21.07 6.99 5.64
N PRO A 38 22.10 6.98 4.77
CA PRO A 38 22.59 8.17 4.08
C PRO A 38 21.52 8.71 3.11
N ILE A 39 21.62 10.00 2.81
CA ILE A 39 20.91 10.65 1.70
C ILE A 39 21.18 9.82 0.44
N GLY A 40 20.14 9.23 -0.16
CA GLY A 40 20.29 8.50 -1.42
C GLY A 40 21.03 9.35 -2.45
N ASN A 41 21.87 8.73 -3.29
CA ASN A 41 22.81 9.42 -4.19
C ASN A 41 22.26 10.76 -4.71
N LEU A 42 22.91 11.88 -4.36
CA LEU A 42 22.49 13.25 -4.71
C LEU A 42 22.30 13.44 -6.22
N ASP A 43 23.07 12.71 -7.04
CA ASP A 43 22.89 12.63 -8.47
C ASP A 43 22.65 11.17 -8.92
N PRO A 44 21.40 10.73 -9.03
CA PRO A 44 21.07 9.37 -9.44
C PRO A 44 21.26 9.15 -10.95
N THR A 45 21.81 10.10 -11.71
CA THR A 45 21.84 10.06 -13.18
C THR A 45 22.53 8.81 -13.73
N GLU A 46 23.73 8.46 -13.27
CA GLU A 46 24.42 7.24 -13.73
C GLU A 46 23.62 5.96 -13.43
N PHE A 47 23.03 5.91 -12.24
CA PHE A 47 22.18 4.80 -11.80
C PHE A 47 20.92 4.68 -12.67
N ILE A 48 20.24 5.79 -12.92
CA ILE A 48 19.05 5.86 -13.78
C ILE A 48 19.44 5.43 -15.20
N ILE A 49 20.54 5.92 -15.76
CA ILE A 49 21.01 5.54 -17.10
C ILE A 49 21.25 4.03 -17.18
N ALA A 50 21.91 3.45 -16.18
CA ALA A 50 22.21 2.02 -16.12
C ALA A 50 20.92 1.17 -16.09
N GLU A 51 19.95 1.56 -15.27
CA GLU A 51 18.74 0.77 -15.04
C GLU A 51 17.61 1.04 -16.05
N THR A 52 17.59 2.21 -16.71
CA THR A 52 16.56 2.56 -17.71
C THR A 52 16.58 1.61 -18.91
N ASN A 53 17.71 0.96 -19.21
CA ASN A 53 17.77 -0.04 -20.28
C ASN A 53 17.06 -1.36 -19.94
N ARG A 54 16.66 -1.55 -18.68
CA ARG A 54 16.05 -2.79 -18.17
C ARG A 54 14.54 -2.70 -17.97
N ILE A 55 13.95 -1.51 -18.09
CA ILE A 55 12.52 -1.30 -17.89
C ILE A 55 11.74 -1.36 -19.20
N PRO A 56 10.45 -1.78 -19.17
CA PRO A 56 9.65 -1.89 -20.38
C PRO A 56 9.54 -0.60 -21.19
N PHE A 57 9.58 0.57 -20.55
CA PHE A 57 9.52 1.87 -21.23
C PHE A 57 10.54 2.01 -22.35
N ARG A 58 11.76 1.48 -22.17
CA ARG A 58 12.83 1.54 -23.18
C ARG A 58 12.91 0.28 -24.05
N SER A 59 12.47 -0.85 -23.51
CA SER A 59 12.64 -2.17 -24.16
C SER A 59 11.42 -2.64 -24.95
N ALA A 60 10.25 -2.02 -24.78
CA ALA A 60 8.99 -2.43 -25.39
C ALA A 60 8.24 -1.26 -26.01
N ASN A 61 7.56 -1.51 -27.14
CA ASN A 61 6.64 -0.54 -27.73
C ASN A 61 5.29 -0.62 -27.00
N PRO A 62 4.73 0.51 -26.52
CA PRO A 62 3.44 0.51 -25.86
C PRO A 62 2.32 -0.07 -26.73
N ASN A 63 1.64 -1.11 -26.24
CA ASN A 63 0.49 -1.70 -26.90
C ASN A 63 -0.68 -1.84 -25.91
N THR A 64 -1.68 -0.96 -26.05
CA THR A 64 -2.86 -0.93 -25.17
C THR A 64 -3.71 -2.20 -25.28
N SER A 65 -3.65 -2.93 -26.40
CA SER A 65 -4.39 -4.20 -26.56
C SER A 65 -3.91 -5.30 -25.61
N HIS A 66 -2.63 -5.26 -25.18
CA HIS A 66 -2.06 -6.25 -24.24
C HIS A 66 -2.61 -6.09 -22.81
N TRP A 67 -3.26 -4.96 -22.52
CA TRP A 67 -3.87 -4.68 -21.24
C TRP A 67 -5.33 -5.16 -21.15
N LYS A 68 -5.94 -5.54 -22.29
CA LYS A 68 -7.32 -6.03 -22.32
C LYS A 68 -7.47 -7.22 -21.38
N ASN A 69 -8.47 -7.16 -20.50
CA ASN A 69 -8.73 -8.19 -19.48
C ASN A 69 -7.58 -8.40 -18.48
N THR A 70 -6.74 -7.39 -18.21
CA THR A 70 -5.73 -7.47 -17.14
C THR A 70 -6.40 -7.32 -15.78
N PHE A 71 -7.20 -6.28 -15.63
CA PHE A 71 -7.87 -5.93 -14.38
C PHE A 71 -9.26 -6.59 -14.28
N LYS A 72 -9.31 -7.93 -14.40
CA LYS A 72 -10.57 -8.72 -14.38
C LYS A 72 -11.28 -8.65 -13.03
N SER A 73 -10.50 -8.59 -11.98
CA SER A 73 -10.94 -8.45 -10.59
C SER A 73 -10.59 -7.03 -10.14
N TRP A 74 -11.61 -6.34 -9.62
CA TRP A 74 -11.50 -5.02 -9.03
C TRP A 74 -12.42 -4.98 -7.82
N PRO A 75 -12.07 -4.26 -6.74
CA PRO A 75 -12.97 -4.04 -5.62
C PRO A 75 -14.30 -3.48 -6.13
N SER A 76 -15.39 -4.17 -5.84
CA SER A 76 -16.73 -3.75 -6.26
C SER A 76 -17.73 -4.12 -5.18
N LEU A 77 -18.67 -3.23 -4.89
CA LEU A 77 -19.61 -3.43 -3.81
C LEU A 77 -20.68 -4.45 -4.20
N GLU A 78 -20.85 -5.52 -3.41
CA GLU A 78 -22.02 -6.40 -3.53
C GLU A 78 -23.20 -5.77 -2.79
N LYS A 79 -24.42 -5.92 -3.32
CA LYS A 79 -25.64 -5.34 -2.73
C LYS A 79 -25.81 -5.69 -1.24
N SER A 80 -25.47 -6.92 -0.87
CA SER A 80 -25.61 -7.43 0.51
C SER A 80 -24.35 -7.23 1.36
N TRP A 81 -23.27 -6.68 0.80
CA TRP A 81 -22.02 -6.44 1.55
C TRP A 81 -22.20 -5.44 2.70
N PRO A 82 -22.87 -4.28 2.54
CA PRO A 82 -23.08 -3.35 3.65
C PRO A 82 -23.76 -3.99 4.86
N VAL A 83 -24.75 -4.84 4.62
CA VAL A 83 -25.48 -5.56 5.68
C VAL A 83 -24.56 -6.52 6.42
N TRP A 84 -23.75 -7.29 5.70
CA TRP A 84 -22.82 -8.23 6.33
C TRP A 84 -21.68 -7.50 7.05
N TYR A 85 -21.16 -6.42 6.48
CA TYR A 85 -20.13 -5.57 7.07
C TYR A 85 -20.56 -5.06 8.45
N LYS A 86 -21.79 -4.51 8.55
CA LYS A 86 -22.36 -4.01 9.81
C LYS A 86 -22.45 -5.10 10.89
N ARG A 87 -22.82 -6.32 10.49
CA ARG A 87 -22.91 -7.46 11.43
C ARG A 87 -21.57 -7.79 12.07
N ILE A 88 -20.48 -7.78 11.32
CA ILE A 88 -19.15 -8.20 11.80
C ILE A 88 -18.50 -7.09 12.67
N SER A 89 -18.90 -5.83 12.50
CA SER A 89 -18.45 -4.68 13.32
C SER A 89 -16.92 -4.58 13.48
N ALA A 90 -16.19 -4.94 12.43
CA ALA A 90 -14.72 -4.84 12.44
C ALA A 90 -14.30 -3.50 11.84
N SER A 91 -14.15 -2.47 12.69
CA SER A 91 -13.57 -1.18 12.28
C SER A 91 -12.06 -1.31 12.06
N LYS A 92 -11.66 -1.91 10.93
CA LYS A 92 -10.29 -1.77 10.40
C LYS A 92 -10.34 -0.79 9.23
N GLN A 93 -9.41 0.16 9.18
CA GLN A 93 -9.34 1.17 8.12
C GLN A 93 -9.38 0.55 6.70
N ALA A 94 -8.61 -0.51 6.46
CA ALA A 94 -8.61 -1.24 5.18
C ALA A 94 -9.97 -1.83 4.80
N LEU A 95 -10.81 -2.17 5.78
CA LEU A 95 -12.18 -2.64 5.54
C LEU A 95 -13.09 -1.49 5.11
N ALA A 96 -12.87 -0.27 5.63
CA ALA A 96 -13.64 0.92 5.23
C ALA A 96 -13.39 1.31 3.75
N LEU A 97 -12.20 1.05 3.22
CA LEU A 97 -11.90 1.27 1.79
C LEU A 97 -12.80 0.46 0.85
N THR A 98 -13.39 -0.65 1.32
CA THR A 98 -14.32 -1.47 0.51
C THR A 98 -15.62 -0.76 0.15
N VAL A 99 -15.93 0.34 0.85
CA VAL A 99 -17.12 1.17 0.64
C VAL A 99 -16.94 2.09 -0.56
N ALA A 100 -15.69 2.46 -0.88
CA ALA A 100 -15.39 3.24 -2.06
C ALA A 100 -15.60 2.37 -3.31
N ASN A 101 -16.53 2.77 -4.18
CA ASN A 101 -16.62 2.21 -5.52
C ASN A 101 -15.65 2.96 -6.45
N SER A 102 -14.35 2.91 -6.14
CA SER A 102 -13.34 3.65 -6.90
C SER A 102 -13.32 3.16 -8.34
N ALA A 103 -13.54 4.10 -9.28
CA ALA A 103 -13.45 3.80 -10.69
C ALA A 103 -12.03 3.34 -11.03
N LYS A 104 -11.94 2.30 -11.85
CA LYS A 104 -10.68 1.77 -12.33
C LYS A 104 -10.09 2.69 -13.41
N ASP A 105 -8.89 3.20 -13.18
CA ASP A 105 -8.07 3.95 -14.12
C ASP A 105 -7.03 3.01 -14.77
N GLU A 106 -7.50 2.24 -15.75
CA GLU A 106 -6.64 1.31 -16.50
C GLU A 106 -5.48 2.02 -17.20
N PRO A 107 -5.66 3.17 -17.88
CA PRO A 107 -4.55 3.89 -18.50
C PRO A 107 -3.45 4.28 -17.51
N LEU A 108 -3.80 4.80 -16.33
CA LEU A 108 -2.82 5.21 -15.33
C LEU A 108 -1.93 4.03 -14.89
N MET A 109 -2.55 2.92 -14.48
CA MET A 109 -1.81 1.73 -14.03
C MET A 109 -1.03 1.07 -15.16
N ALA A 110 -1.62 1.01 -16.36
CA ALA A 110 -0.97 0.45 -17.53
C ALA A 110 0.31 1.21 -17.88
N THR A 111 0.24 2.54 -17.96
CA THR A 111 1.39 3.38 -18.28
C THR A 111 2.44 3.35 -17.17
N ALA A 112 2.04 3.42 -15.89
CA ALA A 112 2.96 3.36 -14.77
C ALA A 112 3.82 2.08 -14.77
N THR A 113 3.22 0.95 -15.14
CA THR A 113 3.93 -0.35 -15.19
C THR A 113 5.08 -0.37 -16.20
N TYR A 114 5.09 0.48 -17.24
CA TYR A 114 6.22 0.57 -18.15
C TYR A 114 7.49 1.10 -17.47
N PHE A 115 7.35 1.82 -16.35
CA PHE A 115 8.46 2.37 -15.60
C PHE A 115 8.99 1.43 -14.51
N TRP A 116 8.35 0.27 -14.30
CA TRP A 116 8.72 -0.66 -13.25
C TRP A 116 10.02 -1.42 -13.55
N SER A 117 10.97 -1.37 -12.60
CA SER A 117 12.20 -2.17 -12.61
C SER A 117 12.06 -3.37 -11.70
N ASN A 118 12.11 -4.57 -12.30
CA ASN A 118 12.11 -5.83 -11.55
C ASN A 118 13.36 -6.01 -10.69
N THR A 119 14.48 -5.37 -11.06
CA THR A 119 15.73 -5.45 -10.30
C THR A 119 15.61 -4.72 -8.97
N LEU A 120 14.89 -3.60 -8.96
CA LEU A 120 14.84 -2.68 -7.82
C LEU A 120 13.57 -2.80 -7.00
N ASN A 121 12.55 -3.48 -7.54
CA ASN A 121 11.18 -3.39 -7.05
C ASN A 121 10.73 -1.93 -6.87
N ALA A 122 10.99 -1.11 -7.89
CA ALA A 122 10.66 0.31 -7.93
C ALA A 122 10.39 0.81 -9.35
N PHE A 123 9.58 1.85 -9.46
CA PHE A 123 9.43 2.67 -10.66
C PHE A 123 10.66 3.55 -10.85
N LEU A 124 11.16 3.66 -12.08
CA LEU A 124 12.27 4.53 -12.41
C LEU A 124 11.77 5.81 -13.09
N PHE A 125 12.02 6.93 -12.43
CA PHE A 125 11.77 8.27 -12.95
C PHE A 125 13.08 9.06 -12.98
N ASN A 126 13.08 10.22 -13.64
CA ASN A 126 14.28 11.04 -13.80
C ASN A 126 14.79 11.63 -12.47
N GLN A 127 13.94 11.71 -11.44
CA GLN A 127 14.33 12.14 -10.10
C GLN A 127 14.86 11.00 -9.20
N GLY A 128 14.83 9.76 -9.69
CA GLY A 128 15.26 8.56 -8.96
C GLY A 128 14.19 7.47 -8.89
N PRO A 129 14.50 6.36 -8.20
CA PRO A 129 13.56 5.27 -7.98
C PRO A 129 12.43 5.69 -7.06
N MET A 130 11.23 5.14 -7.31
CA MET A 130 10.05 5.39 -6.52
C MET A 130 9.14 4.18 -6.43
N THR A 131 8.58 3.88 -5.26
CA THR A 131 7.84 2.64 -5.05
C THR A 131 6.85 2.76 -3.89
N PRO A 132 5.71 2.03 -3.91
CA PRO A 132 4.89 1.84 -2.73
C PRO A 132 5.70 1.22 -1.58
N THR A 133 5.59 1.79 -0.39
CA THR A 133 6.37 1.42 0.80
C THR A 133 5.48 0.82 1.89
N LEU A 134 6.08 0.21 2.92
CA LEU A 134 5.33 -0.20 4.11
C LEU A 134 4.73 1.00 4.85
N LEU A 135 5.31 2.19 4.72
CA LEU A 135 4.72 3.43 5.21
C LEU A 135 3.43 3.75 4.44
N ASP A 136 3.45 3.60 3.12
CA ASP A 136 2.24 3.79 2.30
C ASP A 136 1.16 2.77 2.65
N ILE A 137 1.54 1.52 2.97
CA ILE A 137 0.58 0.51 3.43
C ILE A 137 -0.11 0.96 4.72
N ILE A 138 0.62 1.40 5.75
CA ILE A 138 -0.01 1.82 7.01
C ILE A 138 -0.85 3.09 6.80
N MET A 139 -0.36 4.08 6.04
CA MET A 139 -1.07 5.35 5.82
C MET A 139 -2.35 5.16 4.98
N LEU A 140 -2.31 4.31 3.96
CA LEU A 140 -3.47 4.05 3.11
C LEU A 140 -4.46 3.10 3.77
N THR A 141 -3.98 2.05 4.46
CA THR A 141 -4.83 0.91 4.84
C THR A 141 -4.92 0.67 6.35
N GLY A 142 -4.03 1.21 7.16
CA GLY A 142 -3.94 0.89 8.59
C GLY A 142 -3.63 -0.60 8.86
N LEU A 143 -3.02 -1.30 7.89
CA LEU A 143 -2.65 -2.70 8.04
C LEU A 143 -1.31 -2.84 8.76
N ASP A 144 -1.23 -3.83 9.64
CA ASP A 144 -0.01 -4.16 10.38
C ASP A 144 1.16 -4.52 9.44
N VAL A 145 2.23 -3.73 9.57
CA VAL A 145 3.51 -3.91 8.90
C VAL A 145 4.61 -4.37 9.85
N THR A 146 4.40 -4.31 11.17
CA THR A 146 5.40 -4.62 12.20
C THR A 146 5.57 -6.12 12.41
N SER A 147 4.46 -6.86 12.39
CA SER A 147 4.46 -8.30 12.60
C SER A 147 5.47 -9.05 11.74
N SER A 148 6.03 -10.13 12.31
CA SER A 148 6.93 -11.02 11.60
C SER A 148 6.17 -11.84 10.56
N ALA A 149 6.59 -11.70 9.31
CA ALA A 149 6.16 -12.50 8.17
C ALA A 149 6.95 -13.81 8.08
N ASN A 150 6.58 -14.82 8.88
CA ASN A 150 7.10 -16.18 8.68
C ASN A 150 6.03 -17.06 8.00
N PRO A 151 6.16 -17.36 6.68
CA PRO A 151 5.23 -18.22 5.96
C PRO A 151 5.11 -19.64 6.53
N MET A 152 6.16 -20.17 7.16
CA MET A 152 6.13 -21.50 7.77
C MET A 152 5.14 -21.58 8.94
N ASN A 153 4.91 -20.45 9.63
CA ASN A 153 3.92 -20.34 10.69
C ASN A 153 2.48 -20.14 10.18
N LEU A 154 2.29 -20.11 8.85
CA LEU A 154 1.00 -19.93 8.18
C LEU A 154 0.41 -21.24 7.66
N ASN A 155 1.19 -22.33 7.66
CA ASN A 155 0.78 -23.64 7.14
C ASN A 155 -0.06 -24.43 8.15
N THR A 156 -1.12 -23.82 8.68
CA THR A 156 -2.08 -24.49 9.56
C THR A 156 -3.20 -25.12 8.73
N LYS A 157 -3.61 -26.34 9.12
CA LYS A 157 -4.77 -27.01 8.52
C LYS A 157 -6.01 -26.14 8.74
N ASN A 158 -6.76 -25.87 7.66
CA ASN A 158 -8.00 -25.11 7.73
C ASN A 158 -8.98 -25.78 8.71
N THR A 159 -9.58 -24.96 9.57
CA THR A 159 -10.54 -25.36 10.61
C THR A 159 -11.93 -25.56 10.03
N PHE A 160 -12.31 -24.71 9.08
CA PHE A 160 -13.65 -24.73 8.47
C PHE A 160 -13.60 -25.25 7.03
N GLU A 161 -14.73 -25.77 6.56
CA GLU A 161 -14.91 -26.08 5.14
C GLU A 161 -15.87 -25.06 4.51
N PHE A 162 -15.42 -24.42 3.42
CA PHE A 162 -16.24 -23.52 2.61
C PHE A 162 -16.44 -24.08 1.21
N LYS A 163 -17.70 -24.24 0.84
CA LYS A 163 -18.13 -24.46 -0.55
C LYS A 163 -18.00 -23.15 -1.32
N THR A 164 -17.32 -23.22 -2.46
CA THR A 164 -17.08 -22.08 -3.35
C THR A 164 -17.51 -22.36 -4.79
N LYS A 165 -17.55 -23.64 -5.18
CA LYS A 165 -18.05 -24.09 -6.49
C LYS A 165 -19.57 -24.11 -6.52
N SER A 166 -20.14 -23.72 -7.66
CA SER A 166 -21.58 -23.74 -7.92
C SER A 166 -22.43 -22.99 -6.89
N ILE A 167 -21.84 -22.01 -6.20
CA ILE A 167 -22.51 -21.24 -5.14
C ILE A 167 -23.22 -20.00 -5.69
N GLY A 168 -23.21 -19.74 -7.01
CA GLY A 168 -23.82 -18.55 -7.59
C GLY A 168 -22.98 -17.27 -7.41
N GLY A 169 -21.66 -17.40 -7.33
CA GLY A 169 -20.73 -16.28 -7.18
C GLY A 169 -20.76 -15.65 -5.78
N TRP A 170 -20.35 -14.39 -5.67
CA TRP A 170 -20.30 -13.69 -4.38
C TRP A 170 -21.68 -13.51 -3.75
N SER A 171 -22.72 -13.22 -4.53
CA SER A 171 -24.09 -13.11 -4.01
C SER A 171 -24.54 -14.37 -3.28
N GLY A 172 -24.36 -15.55 -3.90
CA GLY A 172 -24.74 -16.79 -3.23
C GLY A 172 -23.76 -17.23 -2.12
N TYR A 173 -22.50 -16.79 -2.18
CA TYR A 173 -21.56 -16.94 -1.04
C TYR A 173 -22.07 -16.17 0.20
N ILE A 174 -22.51 -14.92 0.04
CA ILE A 174 -23.13 -14.14 1.13
C ILE A 174 -24.37 -14.87 1.65
N THR A 175 -25.26 -15.31 0.76
CA THR A 175 -26.48 -16.04 1.15
C THR A 175 -26.18 -17.32 1.94
N ALA A 176 -25.08 -18.01 1.63
CA ALA A 176 -24.70 -19.25 2.28
C ALA A 176 -24.06 -19.06 3.67
N TYR A 177 -23.33 -17.97 3.89
CA TYR A 177 -22.48 -17.81 5.08
C TYR A 177 -22.84 -16.63 5.99
N MET A 178 -23.66 -15.68 5.53
CA MET A 178 -24.18 -14.62 6.39
C MET A 178 -25.23 -15.19 7.35
N GLY A 179 -24.93 -15.11 8.65
CA GLY A 179 -25.81 -15.62 9.70
C GLY A 179 -26.97 -14.67 10.01
N LYS A 180 -27.98 -15.20 10.72
CA LYS A 180 -29.07 -14.38 11.30
C LYS A 180 -28.92 -14.13 12.80
N GLY A 181 -28.15 -14.96 13.50
CA GLY A 181 -27.91 -14.88 14.95
C GLY A 181 -26.61 -14.15 15.31
N PRO A 182 -26.04 -14.38 16.51
CA PRO A 182 -24.70 -13.89 16.86
C PRO A 182 -23.66 -14.30 15.82
N VAL A 183 -22.67 -13.43 15.57
CA VAL A 183 -21.59 -13.72 14.61
C VAL A 183 -20.78 -14.91 15.10
N THR A 184 -20.80 -15.99 14.32
CA THR A 184 -20.00 -17.19 14.63
C THR A 184 -18.57 -17.05 14.12
N PRO A 185 -17.58 -17.77 14.70
CA PRO A 185 -16.22 -17.79 14.16
C PRO A 185 -16.18 -18.20 12.67
N ARG A 186 -17.04 -19.15 12.26
CA ARG A 186 -17.15 -19.57 10.86
C ARG A 186 -17.64 -18.46 9.94
N GLU A 187 -18.65 -17.70 10.37
CA GLU A 187 -19.15 -16.54 9.63
C GLU A 187 -18.09 -15.45 9.53
N HIS A 188 -17.35 -15.19 10.61
CA HIS A 188 -16.27 -14.19 10.60
C HIS A 188 -15.13 -14.58 9.65
N VAL A 189 -14.72 -15.87 9.63
CA VAL A 189 -13.73 -16.36 8.66
C VAL A 189 -14.26 -16.25 7.23
N ALA A 190 -15.54 -16.58 6.97
CA ALA A 190 -16.14 -16.45 5.64
C ALA A 190 -16.15 -14.99 5.16
N PHE A 191 -16.52 -14.06 6.06
CA PHE A 191 -16.49 -12.63 5.78
C PHE A 191 -15.08 -12.15 5.43
N LEU A 192 -14.08 -12.51 6.22
CA LEU A 192 -12.69 -12.14 5.96
C LEU A 192 -12.15 -12.79 4.69
N LEU A 193 -12.52 -14.04 4.39
CA LEU A 193 -12.13 -14.69 3.15
C LEU A 193 -12.67 -13.94 1.92
N MET A 194 -13.95 -13.53 1.96
CA MET A 194 -14.52 -12.67 0.91
C MET A 194 -13.78 -11.33 0.83
N TRP A 195 -13.49 -10.69 1.97
CA TRP A 195 -12.75 -9.43 2.00
C TRP A 195 -11.37 -9.56 1.32
N LEU A 196 -10.59 -10.56 1.71
CA LEU A 196 -9.25 -10.82 1.19
C LEU A 196 -9.28 -11.10 -0.32
N GLU A 197 -10.22 -11.93 -0.78
CA GLU A 197 -10.27 -12.33 -2.20
C GLU A 197 -10.83 -11.27 -3.12
N LYS A 198 -11.92 -10.62 -2.71
CA LYS A 198 -12.68 -9.72 -3.57
C LYS A 198 -12.13 -8.29 -3.52
N PHE A 199 -11.70 -7.81 -2.36
CA PHE A 199 -11.33 -6.42 -2.16
C PHE A 199 -9.84 -6.21 -1.91
N LEU A 200 -9.18 -7.06 -1.12
CA LEU A 200 -7.78 -6.82 -0.76
C LEU A 200 -6.81 -7.30 -1.84
N PHE A 201 -6.78 -8.60 -2.15
CA PHE A 201 -5.86 -9.19 -3.12
C PHE A 201 -6.41 -9.24 -4.54
N CYS A 202 -7.73 -9.13 -4.71
CA CYS A 202 -8.43 -9.13 -6.00
C CYS A 202 -7.90 -10.22 -6.95
N GLY A 203 -8.00 -11.48 -6.54
CA GLY A 203 -7.49 -12.62 -7.32
C GLY A 203 -8.19 -12.79 -8.67
N SER A 204 -7.54 -13.49 -9.61
CA SER A 204 -8.01 -13.64 -11.00
C SER A 204 -9.28 -14.48 -11.19
N SER A 205 -9.79 -15.14 -10.14
CA SER A 205 -10.94 -16.05 -10.20
C SER A 205 -12.29 -15.35 -10.41
N CYS A 206 -12.38 -14.03 -10.19
CA CYS A 206 -13.60 -13.21 -10.24
C CYS A 206 -14.77 -13.72 -9.36
N GLY A 207 -14.54 -14.73 -8.52
CA GLY A 207 -15.54 -15.41 -7.71
C GLY A 207 -14.90 -16.12 -6.51
N PRO A 208 -15.73 -16.68 -5.62
CA PRO A 208 -15.26 -17.28 -4.37
C PRO A 208 -14.27 -18.41 -4.60
N THR A 209 -13.17 -18.39 -3.86
CA THR A 209 -12.20 -19.47 -3.72
C THR A 209 -11.84 -19.67 -2.24
N THR A 210 -10.93 -20.58 -1.96
CA THR A 210 -10.41 -20.83 -0.61
C THR A 210 -8.92 -20.47 -0.54
N ASN A 211 -8.43 -19.70 -1.51
CA ASN A 211 -7.00 -19.46 -1.69
C ASN A 211 -6.40 -18.70 -0.50
N TRP A 212 -7.21 -17.85 0.14
CA TRP A 212 -6.81 -17.06 1.30
C TRP A 212 -7.45 -17.52 2.61
N GLN A 213 -7.97 -18.75 2.66
CA GLN A 213 -8.69 -19.21 3.84
C GLN A 213 -7.80 -19.28 5.09
N PHE A 214 -6.60 -19.86 4.97
CA PHE A 214 -5.64 -19.90 6.08
C PHE A 214 -5.34 -18.51 6.64
N LEU A 215 -5.30 -17.50 5.76
CA LEU A 215 -5.07 -16.11 6.12
C LEU A 215 -6.28 -15.51 6.85
N ALA A 216 -7.50 -15.78 6.35
CA ALA A 216 -8.73 -15.40 7.03
C ALA A 216 -8.82 -16.02 8.45
N GLU A 217 -8.49 -17.30 8.59
CA GLU A 217 -8.47 -17.99 9.89
C GLU A 217 -7.37 -17.42 10.82
N ALA A 218 -6.20 -17.11 10.27
CA ALA A 218 -5.12 -16.47 11.02
C ALA A 218 -5.54 -15.07 11.52
N LEU A 219 -6.29 -14.29 10.74
CA LEU A 219 -6.78 -12.97 11.13
C LEU A 219 -7.84 -13.03 12.24
N VAL A 220 -8.59 -14.12 12.36
CA VAL A 220 -9.54 -14.33 13.47
C VAL A 220 -8.82 -14.78 14.74
N THR A 221 -7.77 -15.60 14.61
CA THR A 221 -7.09 -16.25 15.74
C THR A 221 -5.91 -15.45 16.30
N LYS A 222 -5.19 -14.70 15.45
CA LYS A 222 -4.00 -13.94 15.82
C LYS A 222 -4.34 -12.46 15.91
N LYS A 223 -3.99 -11.84 17.06
CA LYS A 223 -4.15 -10.41 17.28
C LYS A 223 -3.22 -9.56 16.38
N GLN A 224 -2.05 -10.11 16.02
CA GLN A 224 -1.02 -9.48 15.21
C GLN A 224 -0.67 -10.37 14.02
N PHE A 225 -0.75 -9.81 12.81
CA PHE A 225 -0.55 -10.55 11.57
C PHE A 225 -0.02 -9.62 10.47
N PRO A 226 1.03 -9.99 9.73
CA PRO A 226 1.76 -9.11 8.80
C PRO A 226 1.04 -8.95 7.45
N LEU A 227 -0.25 -8.63 7.49
CA LEU A 227 -1.08 -8.52 6.30
C LEU A 227 -0.58 -7.39 5.38
N GLY A 228 -0.04 -6.31 5.96
CA GLY A 228 0.53 -5.22 5.19
C GLY A 228 1.77 -5.63 4.38
N LYS A 229 2.69 -6.40 4.99
CA LYS A 229 3.87 -6.95 4.28
C LYS A 229 3.48 -7.90 3.15
N ILE A 230 2.48 -8.75 3.37
CA ILE A 230 1.98 -9.67 2.34
C ILE A 230 1.34 -8.88 1.19
N LEU A 231 0.53 -7.87 1.50
CA LEU A 231 -0.12 -7.04 0.49
C LEU A 231 0.90 -6.33 -0.40
N LEU A 232 1.93 -5.71 0.20
CA LEU A 232 2.99 -5.04 -0.55
C LEU A 232 3.79 -6.03 -1.40
N GLY A 233 4.16 -7.18 -0.84
CA GLY A 233 4.87 -8.22 -1.58
C GLY A 233 4.08 -8.68 -2.79
N TYR A 234 2.76 -8.88 -2.63
CA TYR A 234 1.90 -9.29 -3.73
C TYR A 234 1.82 -8.23 -4.84
N LEU A 235 1.78 -6.94 -4.47
CA LEU A 235 1.84 -5.85 -5.43
C LEU A 235 3.16 -5.88 -6.23
N TYR A 236 4.29 -6.02 -5.56
CA TYR A 236 5.61 -6.11 -6.22
C TYR A 236 5.69 -7.31 -7.16
N GLN A 237 5.25 -8.49 -6.72
CA GLN A 237 5.23 -9.69 -7.54
C GLN A 237 4.40 -9.50 -8.82
N ILE A 238 3.25 -8.84 -8.72
CA ILE A 238 2.39 -8.59 -9.87
C ILE A 238 3.00 -7.58 -10.85
N LEU A 239 3.64 -6.53 -10.33
CA LEU A 239 4.39 -5.58 -11.17
C LEU A 239 5.56 -6.26 -11.87
N ASN A 240 6.30 -7.13 -11.17
CA ASN A 240 7.38 -7.94 -11.75
C ASN A 240 6.88 -8.82 -12.90
N ASN A 241 5.77 -9.54 -12.67
CA ASN A 241 5.15 -10.39 -13.67
C ASN A 241 4.61 -9.59 -14.86
N ALA A 242 4.00 -8.43 -14.61
CA ALA A 242 3.47 -7.57 -15.66
C ALA A 242 4.58 -6.98 -16.52
N SER A 243 5.61 -6.41 -15.90
CA SER A 243 6.79 -5.86 -16.58
C SER A 243 7.49 -6.90 -17.47
N ALA A 244 7.74 -8.11 -16.94
CA ALA A 244 8.35 -9.19 -17.71
C ALA A 244 7.51 -9.58 -18.95
N LYS A 245 6.18 -9.60 -18.82
CA LYS A 245 5.27 -9.88 -19.94
C LYS A 245 5.26 -8.77 -20.99
N ILE A 246 5.31 -7.50 -20.56
CA ILE A 246 5.36 -6.36 -21.49
C ILE A 246 6.63 -6.43 -22.33
N ILE A 247 7.79 -6.72 -21.72
CA ILE A 247 9.09 -6.81 -22.41
C ILE A 247 9.07 -7.83 -23.54
N ILE A 248 8.41 -8.98 -23.35
CA ILE A 248 8.31 -10.02 -24.38
C ILE A 248 7.09 -9.84 -25.30
N GLY A 249 6.36 -8.73 -25.19
CA GLY A 249 5.17 -8.46 -26.01
C GLY A 249 3.98 -9.40 -25.72
N SER A 250 3.85 -9.90 -24.49
CA SER A 250 2.77 -10.78 -24.08
C SER A 250 1.63 -10.03 -23.37
N VAL A 251 0.45 -10.64 -23.31
CA VAL A 251 -0.71 -10.14 -22.57
C VAL A 251 -0.44 -10.24 -21.07
N VAL A 252 -0.57 -9.12 -20.34
CA VAL A 252 -0.31 -9.04 -18.90
C VAL A 252 -1.25 -9.98 -18.15
N GLY A 253 -2.57 -9.79 -18.25
CA GLY A 253 -3.57 -10.77 -17.83
C GLY A 253 -3.48 -11.21 -16.36
N THR A 254 -2.90 -10.40 -15.47
CA THR A 254 -2.72 -10.69 -14.05
C THR A 254 -3.76 -9.96 -13.21
N GLY A 255 -4.54 -10.70 -12.41
CA GLY A 255 -5.29 -10.12 -11.29
C GLY A 255 -4.36 -9.66 -10.17
N GLY A 256 -4.89 -9.01 -9.14
CA GLY A 256 -4.06 -8.50 -8.05
C GLY A 256 -4.57 -7.22 -7.38
N PRO A 257 -3.89 -6.75 -6.31
CA PRO A 257 -4.18 -5.49 -5.63
C PRO A 257 -3.79 -4.26 -6.47
N TRP A 258 -4.19 -4.21 -7.74
CA TRP A 258 -3.99 -3.06 -8.62
C TRP A 258 -4.65 -1.78 -8.10
N TRP A 259 -5.72 -1.91 -7.30
CA TRP A 259 -6.33 -0.80 -6.58
C TRP A 259 -5.33 -0.09 -5.66
N LEU A 260 -4.38 -0.83 -5.06
CA LEU A 260 -3.36 -0.27 -4.18
C LEU A 260 -2.37 0.56 -5.00
N LEU A 261 -1.97 0.07 -6.18
CA LEU A 261 -1.14 0.85 -7.10
C LEU A 261 -1.84 2.14 -7.51
N GLN A 262 -3.11 2.06 -7.92
CA GLN A 262 -3.87 3.25 -8.28
C GLN A 262 -4.02 4.22 -7.11
N SER A 263 -4.26 3.72 -5.90
CA SER A 263 -4.38 4.56 -4.70
C SER A 263 -3.06 5.29 -4.40
N TRP A 264 -1.94 4.58 -4.51
CA TRP A 264 -0.62 5.18 -4.33
C TRP A 264 -0.28 6.18 -5.45
N LEU A 265 -0.62 5.88 -6.71
CA LEU A 265 -0.45 6.84 -7.82
C LEU A 265 -1.32 8.09 -7.61
N ASN A 266 -2.56 7.91 -7.13
CA ASN A 266 -3.45 9.01 -6.76
C ASN A 266 -2.88 9.87 -5.62
N LEU A 267 -2.19 9.25 -4.66
CA LEU A 267 -1.46 9.95 -3.59
C LEU A 267 -0.34 10.80 -4.18
N VAL A 268 0.49 10.20 -5.05
CA VAL A 268 1.62 10.84 -5.70
C VAL A 268 1.22 12.06 -6.55
N VAL A 269 0.02 12.05 -7.14
CA VAL A 269 -0.44 13.16 -8.01
C VAL A 269 -1.22 14.23 -7.25
N MET A 270 -1.44 14.07 -5.94
CA MET A 270 -2.48 14.83 -5.23
C MET A 270 -2.30 16.36 -5.25
N LYS A 271 -1.07 16.87 -5.30
CA LYS A 271 -0.79 18.32 -5.37
C LYS A 271 -0.76 18.88 -6.80
N VAL A 272 -0.77 18.01 -7.81
CA VAL A 272 -0.70 18.40 -9.23
C VAL A 272 -2.07 18.28 -9.90
N VAL A 273 -2.96 17.47 -9.34
CA VAL A 273 -4.34 17.31 -9.80
C VAL A 273 -5.23 18.20 -8.93
N ASN A 274 -6.19 18.88 -9.56
CA ASN A 274 -7.24 19.61 -8.84
C ASN A 274 -8.06 18.63 -8.01
N ARG A 275 -7.67 18.42 -6.76
CA ARG A 275 -8.44 17.70 -5.74
C ARG A 275 -8.96 18.69 -4.71
N PRO A 276 -10.11 18.43 -4.09
CA PRO A 276 -10.52 19.15 -2.89
C PRO A 276 -9.42 19.08 -1.82
N SER A 277 -9.38 20.08 -0.95
CA SER A 277 -8.49 19.98 0.22
C SER A 277 -8.82 18.72 1.03
N VAL A 278 -7.84 18.18 1.76
CA VAL A 278 -8.08 16.99 2.61
C VAL A 278 -9.19 17.21 3.63
N THR A 279 -9.42 18.46 4.04
CA THR A 279 -10.47 18.85 4.99
C THR A 279 -11.87 18.87 4.37
N GLU A 280 -11.98 19.09 3.07
CA GLU A 280 -13.24 19.19 2.33
C GLU A 280 -13.60 17.89 1.59
N ALA A 281 -12.62 17.00 1.43
CA ALA A 281 -12.83 15.74 0.73
C ALA A 281 -13.84 14.83 1.46
N GLU A 282 -14.78 14.30 0.70
CA GLU A 282 -15.85 13.46 1.20
C GLU A 282 -15.75 12.01 0.71
N PHE A 283 -15.97 11.08 1.63
CA PHE A 283 -16.00 9.65 1.44
C PHE A 283 -17.43 9.09 1.58
N PRO A 284 -17.84 8.11 0.75
CA PRO A 284 -19.17 7.51 0.84
C PRO A 284 -19.45 6.88 2.20
N ARG A 285 -20.67 7.06 2.71
CA ARG A 285 -21.17 6.32 3.86
C ARG A 285 -21.77 4.99 3.41
N LEU A 286 -21.68 3.99 4.29
CA LEU A 286 -22.40 2.72 4.09
C LEU A 286 -23.92 2.89 4.16
N GLU A 287 -24.38 3.83 4.98
CA GLU A 287 -25.78 4.22 5.08
C GLU A 287 -25.89 5.75 5.11
N PRO A 288 -26.84 6.32 4.39
CA PRO A 288 -27.14 7.74 4.48
C PRO A 288 -27.68 8.12 5.86
N ILE A 289 -27.46 9.36 6.26
CA ILE A 289 -28.06 9.95 7.47
C ILE A 289 -29.03 11.03 7.02
N VAL A 290 -30.22 11.07 7.60
CA VAL A 290 -31.15 12.19 7.41
C VAL A 290 -30.81 13.24 8.47
N GLU A 291 -30.40 14.43 8.05
CA GLU A 291 -30.13 15.56 8.94
C GLU A 291 -31.46 16.17 9.44
N ASP A 292 -31.38 17.04 10.46
CA ASP A 292 -32.57 17.61 11.12
C ASP A 292 -33.44 18.47 10.17
N ASP A 293 -32.86 18.93 9.06
CA ASP A 293 -33.55 19.65 7.98
C ASP A 293 -34.23 18.72 6.95
N GLY A 294 -34.07 17.40 7.09
CA GLY A 294 -34.62 16.39 6.20
C GLY A 294 -33.71 16.03 5.01
N GLU A 295 -32.52 16.65 4.89
CA GLU A 295 -31.58 16.35 3.81
C GLU A 295 -30.84 15.02 4.05
N GLU A 296 -30.69 14.23 2.98
CA GLU A 296 -30.06 12.92 3.05
C GLU A 296 -28.55 13.03 2.78
N ARG A 297 -27.75 12.88 3.83
CA ARG A 297 -26.30 12.91 3.76
C ARG A 297 -25.73 11.52 3.48
N THR A 298 -25.34 11.31 2.24
CA THR A 298 -24.77 10.05 1.72
C THR A 298 -23.25 9.93 1.89
N HIS A 299 -22.58 11.03 2.23
CA HIS A 299 -21.13 11.11 2.36
C HIS A 299 -20.71 11.69 3.72
N ARG A 300 -19.45 11.47 4.11
CA ARG A 300 -18.81 12.07 5.29
C ARG A 300 -17.43 12.56 4.92
N ARG A 301 -16.82 13.40 5.75
CA ARG A 301 -15.40 13.73 5.61
C ARG A 301 -14.53 12.47 5.57
N CYS A 302 -13.50 12.49 4.73
CA CYS A 302 -12.44 11.49 4.75
C CYS A 302 -11.74 11.46 6.12
N MET A 303 -11.47 10.26 6.64
CA MET A 303 -10.79 10.04 7.93
C MET A 303 -9.38 9.49 7.76
N SER A 304 -8.96 9.17 6.53
CA SER A 304 -7.61 8.70 6.21
C SER A 304 -7.19 9.07 4.79
N TYR A 305 -5.88 9.01 4.54
CA TYR A 305 -5.34 9.11 3.18
C TYR A 305 -5.91 8.06 2.25
N GLY A 306 -6.10 6.82 2.71
CA GLY A 306 -6.71 5.77 1.90
C GLY A 306 -8.08 6.14 1.36
N GLU A 307 -8.91 6.77 2.20
CA GLU A 307 -10.22 7.27 1.79
C GLU A 307 -10.09 8.42 0.79
N TYR A 308 -9.23 9.39 1.09
CA TYR A 308 -8.97 10.56 0.25
C TYR A 308 -8.48 10.22 -1.16
N VAL A 309 -7.59 9.23 -1.30
CA VAL A 309 -7.07 8.83 -2.62
C VAL A 309 -8.00 7.87 -3.35
N SER A 310 -8.94 7.24 -2.63
CA SER A 310 -9.99 6.39 -3.18
C SER A 310 -11.16 7.21 -3.73
N THR A 311 -11.31 8.46 -3.30
CA THR A 311 -12.31 9.39 -3.82
C THR A 311 -11.85 10.02 -5.14
N PRO A 312 -12.74 10.11 -6.16
CA PRO A 312 -12.45 10.80 -7.40
C PRO A 312 -12.07 12.27 -7.17
N ALA A 313 -11.16 12.81 -7.99
CA ALA A 313 -10.72 14.20 -7.90
C ALA A 313 -11.84 15.21 -8.23
N ASP A 314 -12.69 14.88 -9.21
CA ASP A 314 -14.05 15.41 -9.32
C ASP A 314 -15.02 14.25 -9.48
N ALA A 315 -16.30 14.45 -9.15
CA ALA A 315 -17.37 13.47 -9.31
C ALA A 315 -17.37 12.82 -10.72
N GLY A 316 -16.63 11.72 -10.88
CA GLY A 316 -16.59 10.90 -12.10
C GLY A 316 -15.57 11.26 -13.17
N THR A 317 -14.70 12.26 -13.01
CA THR A 317 -13.66 12.56 -14.01
C THR A 317 -12.43 11.67 -13.79
N LYS A 318 -12.17 10.77 -14.74
CA LYS A 318 -10.85 10.14 -14.90
C LYS A 318 -9.82 11.24 -15.11
N LEU A 319 -8.57 11.02 -14.69
CA LEU A 319 -7.48 11.90 -15.09
C LEU A 319 -7.50 12.02 -16.61
N SER A 320 -7.65 13.24 -17.13
CA SER A 320 -7.71 13.45 -18.58
C SER A 320 -6.40 12.96 -19.21
N ALA A 321 -6.43 12.60 -20.49
CA ALA A 321 -5.21 12.19 -21.19
C ALA A 321 -4.15 13.30 -21.15
N GLU A 322 -4.56 14.57 -21.16
CA GLU A 322 -3.68 15.74 -21.02
C GLU A 322 -3.04 15.79 -19.64
N LEU A 323 -3.82 15.63 -18.56
CA LEU A 323 -3.30 15.59 -17.18
C LEU A 323 -2.36 14.41 -16.95
N LEU A 324 -2.69 13.22 -17.46
CA LEU A 324 -1.81 12.05 -17.39
C LEU A 324 -0.50 12.30 -18.14
N LYS A 325 -0.58 12.89 -19.33
CA LYS A 325 0.58 13.24 -20.16
C LYS A 325 1.47 14.26 -19.43
N ASP A 326 0.90 15.34 -18.89
CA ASP A 326 1.65 16.36 -18.16
C ASP A 326 2.24 15.81 -16.85
N TRP A 327 1.52 14.89 -16.18
CA TRP A 327 2.02 14.17 -15.01
C TRP A 327 3.24 13.30 -15.34
N PHE A 328 3.14 12.44 -16.37
CA PHE A 328 4.26 11.62 -16.81
C PHE A 328 5.44 12.48 -17.30
N PHE A 329 5.18 13.59 -18.01
CA PHE A 329 6.23 14.54 -18.37
C PHE A 329 6.88 15.17 -17.14
N SER A 330 6.13 15.52 -16.10
CA SER A 330 6.71 16.07 -14.86
C SER A 330 7.65 15.08 -14.17
N PHE A 331 7.34 13.78 -14.21
CA PHE A 331 8.22 12.72 -13.69
C PHE A 331 9.41 12.40 -14.62
N TYR A 332 9.25 12.60 -15.92
CA TYR A 332 10.28 12.36 -16.93
C TYR A 332 11.25 13.55 -17.08
N ASP A 333 10.75 14.77 -17.22
CA ASP A 333 11.56 15.99 -17.34
C ASP A 333 12.07 16.46 -15.96
N GLY A 334 11.36 16.07 -14.90
CA GLY A 334 11.66 16.43 -13.53
C GLY A 334 10.90 17.67 -13.05
N PHE A 335 10.52 17.66 -11.77
CA PHE A 335 9.93 18.83 -11.12
C PHE A 335 10.95 19.99 -11.03
N GLN A 336 10.45 21.23 -11.03
CA GLN A 336 11.27 22.41 -10.70
C GLN A 336 12.01 22.17 -9.37
N LYS A 337 13.24 22.69 -9.23
CA LYS A 337 14.12 22.40 -8.07
C LYS A 337 13.43 22.54 -6.72
N ASP A 338 12.55 23.53 -6.60
CA ASP A 338 11.86 23.88 -5.35
C ASP A 338 10.64 22.97 -5.07
N ALA A 339 10.28 22.08 -6.01
CA ALA A 339 9.21 21.10 -5.91
C ALA A 339 9.72 19.63 -5.94
N ARG A 340 11.05 19.43 -5.81
CA ARG A 340 11.67 18.09 -5.87
C ARG A 340 11.59 17.30 -4.57
N VAL A 341 11.21 17.95 -3.48
CA VAL A 341 11.11 17.37 -2.14
C VAL A 341 9.67 17.51 -1.74
N TRP A 342 9.02 16.37 -1.55
CA TRP A 342 7.59 16.31 -1.31
C TRP A 342 7.27 15.18 -0.34
N PHE A 343 6.76 15.53 0.83
CA PHE A 343 6.19 14.64 1.80
C PHE A 343 4.71 14.49 1.51
N PHE A 344 4.30 13.28 1.14
CA PHE A 344 2.92 12.98 0.80
C PHE A 344 1.95 13.14 1.97
N TYR A 345 2.47 13.14 3.20
CA TYR A 345 1.68 13.04 4.42
C TYR A 345 1.69 14.32 5.28
N ALA A 346 1.95 15.47 4.66
CA ALA A 346 1.99 16.76 5.37
C ALA A 346 0.69 17.05 6.13
N ASP A 347 -0.45 16.67 5.56
CA ASP A 347 -1.78 16.87 6.17
C ASP A 347 -2.23 15.69 7.05
N SER A 348 -1.31 14.86 7.54
CA SER A 348 -1.66 13.65 8.32
C SER A 348 -2.39 13.95 9.62
N MET A 349 -2.21 15.16 10.17
CA MET A 349 -2.91 15.64 11.36
C MET A 349 -4.39 15.95 11.12
N ASP A 350 -4.80 16.17 9.86
CA ASP A 350 -6.19 16.40 9.52
C ASP A 350 -7.01 15.10 9.48
N PHE A 351 -6.36 13.93 9.53
CA PHE A 351 -7.04 12.63 9.49
C PHE A 351 -7.07 11.93 10.86
N GLU A 352 -8.17 11.25 11.20
CA GLU A 352 -8.27 10.46 12.43
C GLU A 352 -7.53 9.11 12.35
N LEU A 353 -7.21 8.64 11.15
CA LEU A 353 -6.59 7.33 10.91
C LEU A 353 -5.30 7.44 10.05
N PRO A 354 -4.33 6.54 10.21
CA PRO A 354 -4.33 5.40 11.15
C PRO A 354 -4.25 5.86 12.63
N ALA A 355 -4.99 5.19 13.51
CA ALA A 355 -5.01 5.55 14.95
C ALA A 355 -3.75 5.10 15.70
N ASP A 356 -3.04 4.11 15.13
CA ASP A 356 -1.88 3.47 15.73
C ASP A 356 -0.54 3.99 15.20
N PHE A 357 -0.56 4.97 14.30
CA PHE A 357 0.62 5.62 13.77
C PHE A 357 0.41 7.12 13.56
N ARG A 358 1.34 7.92 14.09
CA ARG A 358 1.43 9.37 13.92
C ARG A 358 2.88 9.77 13.77
N PHE A 359 3.18 10.70 12.85
CA PHE A 359 4.55 11.12 12.60
C PHE A 359 5.13 11.91 13.79
N GLU A 360 4.27 12.69 14.44
CA GLU A 360 4.58 13.54 15.59
C GLU A 360 4.99 12.70 16.82
N ASP A 361 4.47 11.47 16.90
CA ASP A 361 4.68 10.55 18.01
C ASP A 361 5.96 9.71 17.86
N ILE A 362 6.64 9.73 16.72
CA ILE A 362 7.81 8.85 16.45
C ILE A 362 8.95 9.07 17.46
N ASN A 363 9.19 10.33 17.85
CA ASN A 363 10.25 10.68 18.81
C ASN A 363 9.74 10.77 20.25
N HIS A 364 8.46 10.50 20.49
CA HIS A 364 7.86 10.66 21.80
C HIS A 364 8.07 9.40 22.66
N GLU A 365 8.67 9.56 23.84
CA GLU A 365 9.10 8.45 24.71
C GLU A 365 7.97 7.46 25.08
N LYS A 366 6.71 7.95 25.13
CA LYS A 366 5.54 7.13 25.46
C LYS A 366 4.92 6.39 24.28
N PHE A 367 5.18 6.81 23.04
CA PHE A 367 4.52 6.29 21.84
C PHE A 367 5.44 5.36 21.05
N GLN A 368 5.81 4.25 21.69
CA GLN A 368 6.73 3.25 21.11
C GLN A 368 6.20 2.65 19.80
N GLN A 369 4.89 2.58 19.63
CA GLN A 369 4.26 1.98 18.46
C GLN A 369 4.54 2.76 17.16
N SER A 370 4.42 4.09 17.18
CA SER A 370 4.73 4.92 16.00
C SER A 370 6.19 4.78 15.59
N ARG A 371 7.11 4.73 16.57
CA ARG A 371 8.52 4.47 16.33
C ARG A 371 8.76 3.09 15.73
N GLU A 372 8.15 2.04 16.27
CA GLU A 372 8.30 0.67 15.75
C GLU A 372 7.79 0.52 14.32
N ILE A 373 6.62 1.10 14.02
CA ILE A 373 6.05 1.14 12.67
C ILE A 373 7.00 1.87 11.73
N PHE A 374 7.45 3.06 12.11
CA PHE A 374 8.36 3.85 11.29
C PHE A 374 9.68 3.12 11.03
N THR A 375 10.34 2.61 12.07
CA THR A 375 11.59 1.84 11.96
C THR A 375 11.39 0.62 11.06
N THR A 376 10.27 -0.09 11.18
CA THR A 376 9.96 -1.22 10.30
C THR A 376 9.79 -0.77 8.85
N ALA A 377 9.09 0.35 8.64
CA ALA A 377 8.80 0.84 7.30
C ALA A 377 10.06 1.33 6.56
N ILE A 378 11.05 1.85 7.27
CA ILE A 378 12.31 2.29 6.65
C ILE A 378 13.38 1.19 6.62
N SER A 379 13.15 0.05 7.26
CA SER A 379 14.12 -1.05 7.29
C SER A 379 13.97 -1.98 6.09
N PRO A 380 15.07 -2.38 5.41
CA PRO A 380 15.02 -3.43 4.41
C PRO A 380 14.48 -4.74 5.01
N CYS A 381 13.62 -5.43 4.27
CA CYS A 381 13.10 -6.71 4.70
C CYS A 381 12.72 -7.61 3.52
N ILE A 382 12.32 -8.85 3.83
CA ILE A 382 11.69 -9.76 2.87
C ILE A 382 10.16 -9.67 2.98
N LEU A 383 9.49 -9.58 1.84
CA LEU A 383 8.04 -9.59 1.74
C LEU A 383 7.58 -10.96 1.26
N PRO A 384 6.77 -11.70 2.04
CA PRO A 384 6.32 -13.03 1.64
C PRO A 384 5.34 -12.95 0.46
N VAL A 385 5.55 -13.81 -0.55
CA VAL A 385 4.66 -13.95 -1.70
C VAL A 385 4.41 -15.42 -2.04
N GLY A 386 3.42 -15.69 -2.89
CA GLY A 386 3.07 -17.07 -3.26
C GLY A 386 2.55 -17.92 -2.10
N ILE A 387 1.97 -17.29 -1.06
CA ILE A 387 1.49 -17.98 0.14
C ILE A 387 0.03 -18.45 0.07
N HIS A 388 -0.63 -18.38 -1.08
CA HIS A 388 -2.04 -18.77 -1.21
C HIS A 388 -2.24 -20.28 -1.39
N GLN A 389 -3.38 -20.83 -0.95
CA GLN A 389 -3.77 -22.22 -1.21
C GLN A 389 -4.13 -22.39 -2.70
N GLY A 390 -3.71 -23.49 -3.35
CA GLY A 390 -3.86 -23.72 -4.80
C GLY A 390 -3.01 -24.88 -5.35
N ARG A 391 -3.08 -25.15 -6.66
CA ARG A 391 -2.21 -26.13 -7.34
C ARG A 391 -0.91 -25.44 -7.78
N ASN A 392 0.25 -26.09 -7.57
CA ASN A 392 1.60 -25.56 -7.82
C ASN A 392 1.97 -24.31 -7.01
N ILE A 393 2.10 -24.47 -5.69
CA ILE A 393 2.54 -23.41 -4.78
C ILE A 393 4.06 -23.47 -4.62
N GLN A 394 4.75 -22.38 -4.92
CA GLN A 394 6.13 -22.16 -4.50
C GLN A 394 6.15 -20.89 -3.66
N VAL A 395 6.30 -21.06 -2.34
CA VAL A 395 6.52 -19.93 -1.43
C VAL A 395 7.76 -19.20 -1.90
N SER A 396 7.64 -17.89 -2.09
CA SER A 396 8.73 -17.03 -2.54
C SER A 396 8.71 -15.73 -1.74
N TYR A 397 9.66 -14.86 -2.03
CA TYR A 397 9.80 -13.56 -1.38
C TYR A 397 10.14 -12.49 -2.41
N GLU A 398 9.70 -11.28 -2.14
CA GLU A 398 10.16 -10.06 -2.80
C GLU A 398 11.07 -9.29 -1.84
N PHE A 399 12.12 -8.67 -2.37
CA PHE A 399 12.99 -7.81 -1.58
C PHE A 399 12.39 -6.41 -1.43
N TYR A 400 12.38 -5.90 -0.21
CA TYR A 400 11.97 -4.55 0.11
C TYR A 400 13.20 -3.72 0.47
N HIS A 401 13.48 -2.70 -0.36
CA HIS A 401 14.61 -1.78 -0.20
C HIS A 401 14.10 -0.32 -0.17
N PRO A 402 13.55 0.15 0.96
CA PRO A 402 12.98 1.50 1.06
C PRO A 402 14.00 2.62 0.81
N MET A 403 15.29 2.33 1.01
CA MET A 403 16.39 3.28 0.76
C MET A 403 16.45 3.80 -0.67
N SER A 404 16.11 2.96 -1.64
CA SER A 404 15.99 3.36 -3.04
C SER A 404 14.92 4.43 -3.26
N SER A 405 14.00 4.57 -2.31
CA SER A 405 12.83 5.44 -2.32
C SER A 405 12.85 6.53 -1.24
N ALA A 406 13.96 6.72 -0.52
CA ALA A 406 14.08 7.69 0.57
C ALA A 406 13.69 9.12 0.14
N ARG A 407 13.91 9.48 -1.13
CA ARG A 407 13.51 10.77 -1.69
C ARG A 407 11.99 10.99 -1.71
N GLN A 408 11.15 9.94 -1.82
CA GLN A 408 9.67 10.07 -1.77
C GLN A 408 9.15 10.54 -0.43
N LEU A 409 9.88 10.26 0.63
CA LEU A 409 9.38 10.40 1.99
C LEU A 409 10.00 11.63 2.68
N GLU A 410 10.61 12.53 1.89
CA GLU A 410 11.49 13.61 2.35
C GLU A 410 12.62 13.12 3.28
N MET A 411 12.94 11.83 3.22
CA MET A 411 13.83 11.16 4.17
C MET A 411 15.32 11.47 3.95
N GLY A 412 15.63 12.59 3.29
CA GLY A 412 17.00 13.01 2.99
C GLY A 412 17.23 14.51 3.12
N GLN A 413 16.31 15.28 3.72
CA GLN A 413 16.46 16.74 3.85
C GLN A 413 16.29 17.31 5.26
N LEU A 414 15.71 16.59 6.22
CA LEU A 414 15.42 17.15 7.55
C LEU A 414 15.70 16.16 8.68
N GLU A 415 16.03 16.70 9.85
CA GLU A 415 16.13 15.94 11.09
C GLU A 415 14.78 15.27 11.38
N MET A 416 14.73 14.04 11.93
CA MET A 416 13.44 13.46 12.35
C MET A 416 12.74 14.30 13.43
N GLY A 417 13.49 15.12 14.16
CA GLY A 417 12.96 16.11 15.08
C GLY A 417 12.37 17.35 14.40
N GLU A 418 12.81 17.68 13.19
CA GLU A 418 12.35 18.84 12.41
C GLU A 418 11.17 18.54 11.48
N ILE A 419 10.88 17.27 11.17
CA ILE A 419 9.60 16.87 10.54
C ILE A 419 8.41 17.35 11.38
N SER A 420 8.59 17.50 12.71
CA SER A 420 7.57 18.09 13.60
C SER A 420 7.54 19.63 13.64
N LYS A 421 8.59 20.30 13.14
CA LYS A 421 8.76 21.77 13.21
C LYS A 421 8.59 22.48 11.87
N SER A 422 8.62 21.76 10.75
CA SER A 422 8.31 22.29 9.41
C SER A 422 6.85 22.07 8.97
N LEU A 423 5.99 21.56 9.88
CA LEU A 423 4.54 21.44 9.73
C LEU A 423 3.82 22.68 10.26
#